data_AF-A0A1B6GXS7-F1
#
_entry.id   AF-A0A1B6GXS7-F1
#
_cell.length_a   1.000
_cell.length_b   1.000
_cell.length_c   1.000
_cell.angle_alpha   90.00
_cell.angle_beta   90.00
_cell.angle_gamma   90.00
#
_symmetry.space_group_name_H-M   'P 1'
#
loop_
_entity.id
_entity.type
_entity.pdbx_description
1 polymer ?
#
loop_
_entity_poly.entity_id
_entity_poly.type
_entity_poly.pdbx_seq_one_letter_code
_entity_poly.pdbx_strand_id
1 'polypeptide(L)'
;RKWKQTTLDTSRQMVSSQLAAMNAATAQVVTLTSGQQEDVDHPSVGAAINTISSNLPEMTKEVKTIVALMEDYNSGDKLIDATKKLCCAFTDLLKAAEPETKEPRQTLLNAASRVGEASHQVLY
;
A
#
# COMPACT_ATOMS: atom_id res chain seq x y z
N ARG A 1 -23.57 20.89 3.35
CA ARG A 1 -23.02 20.40 2.06
C ARG A 1 -21.51 20.64 1.93
N LYS A 2 -21.01 21.87 2.16
CA LYS A 2 -19.57 22.18 2.04
C LYS A 2 -18.65 21.28 2.89
N TRP A 3 -18.99 21.03 4.16
CA TRP A 3 -18.19 20.14 5.04
C TRP A 3 -18.02 18.73 4.46
N LYS A 4 -19.11 18.08 4.04
CA LYS A 4 -19.08 16.74 3.43
C LYS A 4 -18.14 16.68 2.22
N GLN A 5 -18.24 17.68 1.33
CA GLN A 5 -17.39 17.76 0.14
C GLN A 5 -15.91 17.98 0.51
N THR A 6 -15.64 18.94 1.40
CA THR A 6 -14.27 19.21 1.87
C THR A 6 -13.65 17.98 2.54
N THR A 7 -14.38 17.27 3.40
CA THR A 7 -13.89 16.04 4.04
C THR A 7 -13.61 14.95 3.01
N LEU A 8 -14.51 14.74 2.04
CA LEU A 8 -14.28 13.79 0.94
C LEU A 8 -13.01 14.12 0.15
N ASP A 9 -12.83 15.38 -0.22
CA ASP A 9 -11.67 15.83 -1.01
C ASP A 9 -10.37 15.68 -0.20
N THR A 10 -10.38 16.07 1.08
CA THR A 10 -9.22 15.89 1.97
C THR A 10 -8.88 14.42 2.16
N SER A 11 -9.85 13.54 2.44
CA SER A 11 -9.59 12.12 2.60
C SER A 11 -9.04 11.48 1.32
N ARG A 12 -9.55 11.87 0.13
CA ARG A 12 -9.00 11.41 -1.16
C ARG A 12 -7.55 11.85 -1.38
N GLN A 13 -7.23 13.09 -1.03
CA GLN A 13 -5.85 13.59 -1.09
C GLN A 13 -4.93 12.82 -0.14
N MET A 14 -5.38 12.53 1.08
CA MET A 14 -4.62 11.76 2.06
C MET A 14 -4.35 10.33 1.57
N VAL A 15 -5.38 9.64 1.07
CA VAL A 15 -5.23 8.30 0.46
C VAL A 15 -4.21 8.34 -0.68
N SER A 16 -4.30 9.34 -1.57
CA SER A 16 -3.36 9.48 -2.69
C SER A 16 -1.92 9.69 -2.22
N SER A 17 -1.72 10.52 -1.20
CA SER A 17 -0.40 10.80 -0.62
C SER A 17 0.21 9.56 0.05
N GLN A 18 -0.59 8.86 0.87
CA GLN A 18 -0.16 7.64 1.55
C GLN A 18 0.19 6.54 0.55
N LEU A 19 -0.63 6.35 -0.50
CA LEU A 19 -0.34 5.40 -1.57
C LEU A 19 0.95 5.72 -2.31
N ALA A 20 1.20 7.00 -2.62
CA ALA A 20 2.44 7.42 -3.25
C ALA A 20 3.67 7.08 -2.38
N ALA A 21 3.59 7.37 -1.07
CA ALA A 21 4.65 7.04 -0.13
C ALA A 21 4.90 5.52 -0.03
N MET A 22 3.83 4.73 0.07
CA MET A 22 3.95 3.26 0.16
C MET A 22 4.43 2.61 -1.14
N ASN A 23 4.03 3.14 -2.31
CA ASN A 23 4.53 2.67 -3.60
C ASN A 23 6.02 3.00 -3.77
N ALA A 24 6.46 4.19 -3.34
CA ALA A 24 7.88 4.55 -3.33
C ALA A 24 8.68 3.63 -2.39
N ALA A 25 8.17 3.37 -1.19
CA ALA A 25 8.79 2.44 -0.25
C ALA A 25 8.83 1.00 -0.82
N THR A 26 7.79 0.56 -1.53
CA THR A 26 7.77 -0.73 -2.22
C THR A 26 8.87 -0.84 -3.27
N ALA A 27 9.07 0.20 -4.09
CA ALA A 27 10.16 0.25 -5.06
C ALA A 27 11.54 0.24 -4.38
N GLN A 28 11.67 0.89 -3.22
CA GLN A 28 12.89 0.84 -2.41
C GLN A 28 13.17 -0.57 -1.90
N VAL A 29 12.16 -1.27 -1.34
CA VAL A 29 12.31 -2.68 -0.92
C VAL A 29 12.80 -3.55 -2.07
N VAL A 30 12.21 -3.42 -3.26
CA VAL A 30 12.64 -4.16 -4.46
C VAL A 30 14.10 -3.86 -4.81
N THR A 31 14.50 -2.59 -4.74
CA THR A 31 15.85 -2.14 -5.10
C THR A 31 16.88 -2.61 -4.08
N LEU A 32 16.62 -2.42 -2.79
CA LEU A 32 17.53 -2.76 -1.70
C LEU A 32 17.74 -4.27 -1.54
N THR A 33 16.75 -5.08 -1.93
CA THR A 33 16.85 -6.55 -1.92
C THR A 33 17.46 -7.13 -3.19
N SER A 34 17.87 -6.30 -4.16
CA SER A 34 18.35 -6.75 -5.48
C SER A 34 19.79 -7.29 -5.50
N GLY A 35 20.58 -7.01 -4.46
CA GLY A 35 21.94 -7.51 -4.30
C GLY A 35 21.99 -8.98 -3.86
N GLN A 36 23.21 -9.48 -3.66
CA GLN A 36 23.42 -10.77 -2.98
C GLN A 36 22.91 -10.66 -1.54
N GLN A 37 22.42 -11.75 -0.94
CA GLN A 37 21.82 -11.71 0.40
C GLN A 37 22.77 -11.14 1.47
N GLU A 38 24.07 -11.28 1.25
CA GLU A 38 25.16 -10.79 2.11
C GLU A 38 25.33 -9.27 2.07
N ASP A 39 24.88 -8.63 0.99
CA ASP A 39 25.01 -7.20 0.70
C ASP A 39 23.70 -6.42 0.90
N VAL A 40 22.64 -7.09 1.37
CA VAL A 40 21.34 -6.44 1.61
C VAL A 40 21.43 -5.52 2.82
N ASP A 41 21.17 -4.23 2.60
CA ASP A 41 21.03 -3.24 3.68
C ASP A 41 19.70 -3.43 4.42
N HIS A 42 19.68 -4.38 5.35
CA HIS A 42 18.52 -4.70 6.18
C HIS A 42 17.96 -3.49 6.96
N PRO A 43 18.78 -2.59 7.55
CA PRO A 43 18.28 -1.34 8.12
C PRO A 43 17.47 -0.48 7.15
N SER A 44 17.96 -0.29 5.92
CA SER A 44 17.24 0.50 4.90
C SER A 44 15.97 -0.21 4.42
N VAL A 45 15.99 -1.54 4.27
CA VAL A 45 14.79 -2.34 3.97
C VAL A 45 13.75 -2.20 5.10
N GLY A 46 14.20 -2.27 6.35
CA GLY A 46 13.35 -2.10 7.54
C GLY A 46 12.71 -0.70 7.60
N ALA A 47 13.44 0.34 7.23
CA ALA A 47 12.90 1.71 7.14
C ALA A 47 11.78 1.81 6.10
N ALA A 48 11.98 1.24 4.91
CA ALA A 48 10.95 1.22 3.87
C ALA A 48 9.71 0.40 4.29
N ILE A 49 9.91 -0.75 4.93
CA ILE A 49 8.83 -1.56 5.52
C ILE A 49 8.05 -0.77 6.59
N ASN A 50 8.75 0.00 7.43
CA ASN A 50 8.13 0.83 8.45
C ASN A 50 7.29 1.96 7.83
N THR A 51 7.72 2.55 6.72
CA THR A 51 6.90 3.52 5.96
C THR A 51 5.61 2.87 5.47
N ILE A 52 5.67 1.66 4.92
CA ILE A 52 4.47 0.92 4.48
C ILE A 52 3.54 0.66 5.67
N SER A 53 4.10 0.09 6.74
CA SER A 53 3.32 -0.38 7.90
C SER A 53 2.69 0.77 8.69
N SER A 54 3.31 1.95 8.70
CA SER A 54 2.76 3.15 9.37
C SER A 54 1.67 3.86 8.56
N ASN A 55 1.75 3.84 7.23
CA ASN A 55 0.78 4.50 6.34
C ASN A 55 -0.48 3.65 6.11
N LEU A 56 -0.37 2.32 6.14
CA LEU A 56 -1.49 1.41 5.84
C LEU A 56 -2.72 1.59 6.75
N PRO A 57 -2.59 1.73 8.09
CA PRO A 57 -3.73 1.96 8.97
C PRO A 57 -4.40 3.32 8.72
N GLU A 58 -3.59 4.36 8.47
CA GLU A 58 -4.11 5.70 8.20
C GLU A 58 -4.90 5.74 6.89
N MET A 59 -4.36 5.15 5.82
CA MET A 59 -5.06 5.04 4.53
C MET A 59 -6.36 4.27 4.66
N THR A 60 -6.37 3.17 5.41
CA THR A 60 -7.59 2.39 5.66
C THR A 60 -8.65 3.20 6.40
N LYS A 61 -8.25 4.08 7.32
CA LYS A 61 -9.15 5.00 8.02
C LYS A 61 -9.74 6.02 7.05
N GLU A 62 -8.92 6.63 6.20
CA GLU A 62 -9.39 7.63 5.23
C GLU A 62 -10.33 7.02 4.18
N VAL A 63 -10.05 5.80 3.71
CA VAL A 63 -10.97 5.05 2.84
C VAL A 63 -12.33 4.84 3.51
N LYS A 64 -12.37 4.44 4.79
CA LYS A 64 -13.64 4.29 5.52
C LYS A 64 -14.40 5.61 5.62
N THR A 65 -13.70 6.73 5.83
CA THR A 65 -14.31 8.07 5.82
C THR A 65 -14.92 8.38 4.45
N ILE A 66 -14.20 8.09 3.36
CA ILE A 66 -14.70 8.28 2.00
C ILE A 66 -15.99 7.48 1.79
N VAL A 67 -15.96 6.18 2.06
CA VAL A 67 -17.10 5.28 1.85
C VAL A 67 -18.31 5.70 2.69
N ALA A 68 -18.11 6.12 3.94
CA ALA A 68 -19.19 6.60 4.80
C ALA A 68 -19.86 7.88 4.30
N LEU A 69 -19.15 8.69 3.50
CA LEU A 69 -19.64 9.94 2.94
C LEU A 69 -20.08 9.79 1.46
N MET A 70 -19.77 8.69 0.80
CA MET A 70 -20.24 8.40 -0.56
C MET A 70 -21.74 8.10 -0.58
N GLU A 71 -22.42 8.54 -1.64
CA GLU A 71 -23.86 8.31 -1.83
C GLU A 71 -24.13 7.06 -2.67
N ASP A 72 -23.14 6.64 -3.49
CA ASP A 72 -23.19 5.41 -4.27
C ASP A 72 -22.53 4.26 -3.50
N TYR A 73 -23.38 3.40 -2.94
CA TYR A 73 -22.97 2.20 -2.20
C TYR A 73 -22.14 1.22 -3.05
N ASN A 74 -22.44 1.08 -4.35
CA ASN A 74 -21.70 0.16 -5.23
C ASN A 74 -20.25 0.63 -5.44
N SER A 75 -20.07 1.94 -5.63
CA SER A 75 -18.73 2.54 -5.70
C SER A 75 -17.99 2.46 -4.36
N GLY A 76 -18.70 2.57 -3.23
CA GLY A 76 -18.13 2.37 -1.90
C GLY A 76 -17.62 0.94 -1.67
N ASP A 77 -18.41 -0.08 -2.04
CA ASP A 77 -18.03 -1.49 -1.90
C ASP A 77 -16.81 -1.84 -2.76
N LYS A 78 -16.74 -1.33 -3.99
CA LYS A 78 -15.57 -1.48 -4.87
C LYS A 78 -14.31 -0.89 -4.25
N LEU A 79 -14.41 0.30 -3.65
CA LEU A 79 -13.28 0.94 -3.00
C LEU A 79 -12.79 0.13 -1.78
N ILE A 80 -13.71 -0.44 -0.99
CA ILE A 80 -13.36 -1.34 0.12
C ILE A 80 -12.68 -2.61 -0.39
N ASP A 81 -13.19 -3.21 -1.46
CA ASP A 81 -12.60 -4.42 -2.05
C ASP A 81 -11.19 -4.16 -2.58
N ALA A 82 -10.99 -3.07 -3.33
CA ALA A 82 -9.68 -2.63 -3.80
C ALA A 82 -8.70 -2.41 -2.62
N THR A 83 -9.18 -1.78 -1.55
CA THR A 83 -8.38 -1.53 -0.35
C THR A 83 -8.00 -2.83 0.37
N LYS A 84 -8.89 -3.82 0.43
CA LYS A 84 -8.57 -5.15 0.99
C LYS A 84 -7.51 -5.86 0.15
N LYS A 85 -7.65 -5.85 -1.19
CA LYS A 85 -6.66 -6.42 -2.11
C LYS A 85 -5.29 -5.77 -1.91
N LEU A 86 -5.26 -4.45 -1.72
CA LEU A 86 -4.03 -3.72 -1.43
C LEU A 86 -3.40 -4.16 -0.10
N CYS A 87 -4.18 -4.29 0.97
CA CYS A 87 -3.68 -4.81 2.26
C CYS A 87 -3.11 -6.22 2.14
N CYS A 88 -3.78 -7.09 1.37
CA CYS A 88 -3.27 -8.44 1.08
C CYS A 88 -1.96 -8.39 0.29
N ALA A 89 -1.87 -7.54 -0.74
CA ALA A 89 -0.65 -7.37 -1.52
C ALA A 89 0.53 -6.87 -0.67
N PHE A 90 0.30 -5.92 0.24
CA PHE A 90 1.32 -5.49 1.19
C PHE A 90 1.71 -6.61 2.16
N THR A 91 0.76 -7.40 2.64
CA THR A 91 1.07 -8.56 3.52
C THR A 91 1.98 -9.55 2.80
N ASP A 92 1.68 -9.87 1.55
CA ASP A 92 2.51 -10.75 0.73
C ASP A 92 3.90 -10.16 0.47
N LEU A 93 3.98 -8.84 0.22
CA LEU A 93 5.25 -8.14 0.04
C LEU A 93 6.11 -8.23 1.30
N LEU A 94 5.52 -7.97 2.46
CA LEU A 94 6.22 -8.00 3.75
C LEU A 94 6.77 -9.40 4.06
N LYS A 95 5.99 -10.46 3.80
CA LYS A 95 6.44 -11.85 3.94
C LYS A 95 7.57 -12.18 2.97
N ALA A 96 7.44 -11.76 1.71
CA ALA A 96 8.47 -12.00 0.69
C ALA A 96 9.76 -11.21 0.93
N ALA A 97 9.71 -10.16 1.76
CA ALA A 97 10.85 -9.34 2.15
C ALA A 97 11.52 -9.81 3.46
N GLU A 98 11.05 -10.90 4.08
CA GLU A 98 11.67 -11.44 5.28
C GLU A 98 13.11 -11.92 4.99
N PRO A 99 14.12 -11.56 5.81
CA PRO A 99 15.52 -11.94 5.58
C PRO A 99 15.76 -13.44 5.46
N GLU A 100 14.99 -14.24 6.22
CA GLU A 100 15.11 -15.70 6.29
C GLU A 100 14.23 -16.44 5.27
N THR A 101 13.55 -15.71 4.37
CA THR A 101 12.70 -16.33 3.37
C THR A 101 13.53 -17.22 2.43
N LYS A 102 13.00 -18.42 2.17
CA LYS A 102 13.55 -19.35 1.16
C LYS A 102 12.88 -19.19 -0.20
N GLU A 103 11.93 -18.26 -0.30
CA GLU A 103 11.19 -18.04 -1.52
C GLU A 103 12.06 -17.39 -2.60
N PRO A 104 11.83 -17.69 -3.89
CA PRO A 104 12.52 -17.01 -4.97
C PRO A 104 12.26 -15.50 -4.93
N ARG A 105 13.25 -14.70 -5.34
CA ARG A 105 13.10 -13.24 -5.52
C ARG A 105 11.88 -12.85 -6.35
N GLN A 106 11.47 -13.72 -7.29
CA GLN A 106 10.27 -13.53 -8.08
C GLN A 106 9.00 -13.37 -7.23
N THR A 107 8.90 -14.01 -6.06
CA THR A 107 7.77 -13.85 -5.15
C THR A 107 7.66 -12.40 -4.66
N LEU A 108 8.79 -11.78 -4.29
CA LEU A 108 8.85 -10.37 -3.90
C LEU A 108 8.47 -9.45 -5.07
N LEU A 109 8.98 -9.71 -6.28
CA LEU A 109 8.64 -8.92 -7.46
C LEU A 109 7.15 -9.02 -7.81
N ASN A 110 6.57 -10.22 -7.73
CA ASN A 110 5.14 -10.44 -7.95
C ASN A 110 4.29 -9.75 -6.88
N ALA A 111 4.73 -9.75 -5.61
CA ALA A 111 4.04 -9.02 -4.56
C ALA A 111 4.10 -7.49 -4.79
N ALA A 112 5.26 -6.94 -5.14
CA ALA A 112 5.42 -5.53 -5.47
C ALA A 112 4.57 -5.11 -6.67
N SER A 113 4.49 -5.93 -7.71
CA SER A 113 3.60 -5.70 -8.86
C SER A 113 2.13 -5.65 -8.45
N ARG A 114 1.70 -6.59 -7.60
CA ARG A 114 0.33 -6.63 -7.08
C ARG A 114 0.00 -5.41 -6.21
N VAL A 115 0.96 -4.90 -5.45
CA VAL A 115 0.81 -3.64 -4.71
C VAL A 115 0.54 -2.49 -5.69
N GLY A 116 1.34 -2.36 -6.75
CA GLY A 116 1.14 -1.32 -7.76
C GLY A 116 -0.24 -1.36 -8.42
N GLU A 117 -0.69 -2.56 -8.79
CA GLU A 117 -2.01 -2.77 -9.40
C GLU A 117 -3.15 -2.45 -8.42
N ALA A 118 -3.09 -2.95 -7.18
CA ALA A 118 -4.11 -2.70 -6.18
C ALA A 118 -4.15 -1.22 -5.77
N SER A 119 -2.99 -0.56 -5.65
CA SER A 119 -2.89 0.87 -5.41
C SER A 119 -3.57 1.68 -6.52
N HIS A 120 -3.44 1.25 -7.78
CA HIS A 120 -4.14 1.89 -8.89
C HIS A 120 -5.66 1.74 -8.78
N GLN A 121 -6.16 0.55 -8.42
CA GLN A 121 -7.60 0.29 -8.22
C GLN A 121 -8.22 1.07 -7.05
N VAL A 122 -7.41 1.48 -6.06
CA VAL A 122 -7.89 2.35 -4.96
C VAL A 122 -8.05 3.80 -5.42
N LEU A 123 -7.26 4.23 -6.41
CA LEU A 123 -7.24 5.61 -6.92
C LEU A 123 -8.28 5.86 -8.02
N TYR A 124 -8.61 4.85 -8.82
CA TYR A 124 -9.41 4.95 -10.05
C TYR A 124 -10.47 3.85 -10.14
#